data_AF-A0A7J4M3T8-F1
#
_entry.id   AF-A0A7J4M3T8-F1
#
_cell.length_a   1.000
_cell.length_b   1.000
_cell.length_c   1.000
_cell.angle_alpha   90.00
_cell.angle_beta   90.00
_cell.angle_gamma   90.00
#
_symmetry.space_group_name_H-M   'P 1'
#
loop_
_entity.id
_entity.type
_entity.pdbx_description
1 polymer ?
#
loop_
_entity_poly.entity_id
_entity_poly.type
_entity_poly.pdbx_seq_one_letter_code
_entity_poly.pdbx_strand_id
1 'polypeptide(L)'
;PDTLIAKGRSIQSKKWQEAQDALKAEGKFMPTIRQYADFLNLLKSGNAYDGEGHAIAKSELDSILDDIIPVRDPWRAEWLDASFSEQGEQFYIKYHKFNSAGRLEQVQEPLQESLMQDKTPGIDLEDWLQNANEQGLPPPEAREGSLYYWYPKDGRVAGFVAFSGRADLDCDGGPQDSDSALGVRACAAREEK
;
A
#
# COMPACT_ATOMS: atom_id res chain seq x y z
N PRO A 1 -9.94 -9.08 11.73
CA PRO A 1 -10.76 -9.79 10.71
C PRO A 1 -9.90 -10.01 9.46
N ASP A 2 -10.11 -11.10 8.73
CA ASP A 2 -9.49 -11.28 7.41
C ASP A 2 -9.88 -10.11 6.50
N THR A 3 -8.92 -9.57 5.76
CA THR A 3 -9.15 -8.45 4.84
C THR A 3 -9.14 -8.95 3.41
N LEU A 4 -10.23 -8.72 2.69
CA LEU A 4 -10.31 -8.93 1.25
C LEU A 4 -9.77 -7.70 0.53
N ILE A 5 -8.93 -7.90 -0.49
CA ILE A 5 -8.33 -6.83 -1.30
C ILE A 5 -8.71 -7.05 -2.77
N ALA A 6 -9.17 -6.00 -3.43
CA ALA A 6 -9.59 -6.06 -4.82
C ALA A 6 -8.42 -6.43 -5.75
N LYS A 7 -8.69 -7.34 -6.70
CA LYS A 7 -7.75 -7.76 -7.75
C LYS A 7 -7.36 -6.65 -8.73
N GLY A 8 -8.13 -5.57 -8.79
CA GLY A 8 -7.89 -4.42 -9.65
C GLY A 8 -8.05 -3.11 -8.90
N ARG A 9 -7.44 -2.05 -9.44
CA ARG A 9 -7.59 -0.68 -8.97
C ARG A 9 -8.96 -0.12 -9.38
N SER A 10 -9.45 0.83 -8.58
CA SER A 10 -10.70 1.57 -8.76
C SER A 10 -10.49 3.04 -8.36
N ILE A 11 -11.54 3.86 -8.47
CA ILE A 11 -11.55 5.26 -7.96
C ILE A 11 -10.38 6.08 -8.53
N GLN A 12 -10.30 6.07 -9.86
CA GLN A 12 -9.26 6.80 -10.61
C GLN A 12 -9.48 8.31 -10.55
N SER A 13 -8.41 9.09 -10.76
CA SER A 13 -8.47 10.57 -10.83
C SER A 13 -8.98 11.23 -9.55
N LYS A 14 -8.78 10.58 -8.39
CA LYS A 14 -9.12 11.12 -7.08
C LYS A 14 -7.86 11.44 -6.29
N LYS A 15 -7.96 12.53 -5.52
CA LYS A 15 -7.00 12.84 -4.48
C LYS A 15 -7.06 11.81 -3.37
N TRP A 16 -6.04 11.74 -2.53
CA TRP A 16 -5.93 10.72 -1.48
C TRP A 16 -7.17 10.70 -0.57
N GLN A 17 -7.58 11.87 -0.03
CA GLN A 17 -8.77 11.95 0.84
C GLN A 17 -10.07 11.63 0.09
N GLU A 18 -10.20 12.08 -1.16
CA GLU A 18 -11.39 11.80 -1.97
C GLU A 18 -11.53 10.30 -2.26
N ALA A 19 -10.41 9.60 -2.46
CA ALA A 19 -10.40 8.15 -2.64
C ALA A 19 -10.84 7.43 -1.35
N GLN A 20 -10.39 7.89 -0.19
CA GLN A 20 -10.86 7.36 1.09
C GLN A 20 -12.36 7.58 1.29
N ASP A 21 -12.86 8.79 1.02
CA ASP A 21 -14.26 9.14 1.20
C ASP A 21 -15.16 8.31 0.26
N ALA A 22 -14.72 8.10 -0.99
CA ALA A 22 -15.42 7.25 -1.96
C ALA A 22 -15.48 5.79 -1.51
N LEU A 23 -14.37 5.21 -1.03
CA LEU A 23 -14.35 3.85 -0.48
C LEU A 23 -15.28 3.72 0.73
N LYS A 24 -15.21 4.69 1.65
CA LYS A 24 -16.03 4.71 2.86
C LYS A 24 -17.53 4.75 2.54
N ALA A 25 -17.94 5.47 1.50
CA ALA A 25 -19.33 5.50 1.04
C ALA A 25 -19.84 4.11 0.57
N GLU A 26 -18.94 3.22 0.17
CA GLU A 26 -19.23 1.83 -0.20
C GLU A 26 -19.01 0.82 0.95
N GLY A 27 -18.72 1.29 2.17
CA GLY A 27 -18.35 0.41 3.29
C GLY A 27 -16.99 -0.27 3.11
N LYS A 28 -16.13 0.29 2.26
CA LYS A 28 -14.78 -0.20 1.93
C LYS A 28 -13.72 0.75 2.49
N PHE A 29 -12.46 0.35 2.40
CA PHE A 29 -11.32 1.15 2.83
C PHE A 29 -10.10 0.93 1.96
N MET A 30 -9.08 1.76 2.12
CA MET A 30 -7.83 1.70 1.36
C MET A 30 -6.83 0.79 2.12
N PRO A 31 -5.98 0.02 1.43
CA PRO A 31 -5.01 -0.83 2.10
C PRO A 31 -3.95 0.03 2.79
N THR A 32 -3.60 -0.32 4.03
CA THR A 32 -2.40 0.21 4.67
C THR A 32 -1.15 -0.30 3.96
N ILE A 33 0.02 0.30 4.21
CA ILE A 33 1.29 -0.17 3.63
C ILE A 33 1.54 -1.64 4.01
N ARG A 34 1.29 -2.01 5.27
CA ARG A 34 1.39 -3.39 5.75
C ARG A 34 0.47 -4.34 4.97
N GLN A 35 -0.82 -4.00 4.87
CA GLN A 35 -1.79 -4.83 4.14
C GLN A 35 -1.40 -4.98 2.66
N TYR A 36 -0.83 -3.93 2.06
CA TYR A 36 -0.37 -3.97 0.68
C TYR A 36 0.88 -4.85 0.50
N ALA A 37 1.86 -4.76 1.42
CA ALA A 37 3.01 -5.67 1.41
C ALA A 37 2.57 -7.13 1.56
N ASP A 38 1.66 -7.41 2.50
CA ASP A 38 1.13 -8.76 2.71
C ASP A 38 0.35 -9.26 1.47
N PHE A 39 -0.38 -8.37 0.79
CA PHE A 39 -1.05 -8.67 -0.49
C PHE A 39 -0.06 -9.08 -1.58
N LEU A 40 1.01 -8.31 -1.79
CA LEU A 40 2.04 -8.65 -2.78
C LEU A 40 2.72 -9.97 -2.44
N ASN A 41 3.04 -10.20 -1.17
CA ASN A 41 3.63 -11.46 -0.73
C ASN A 41 2.68 -12.65 -0.96
N LEU A 42 1.38 -12.48 -0.66
CA LEU A 42 0.36 -13.49 -0.91
C LEU A 42 0.25 -13.85 -2.41
N LEU A 43 0.20 -12.85 -3.28
CA LEU A 43 0.19 -13.07 -4.74
C LEU A 43 1.43 -13.83 -5.20
N LYS A 44 2.62 -13.44 -4.72
CA LYS A 44 3.91 -14.06 -5.10
C LYS A 44 4.06 -15.49 -4.58
N SER A 45 3.41 -15.82 -3.47
CA SER A 45 3.41 -17.17 -2.92
C SER A 45 2.71 -18.19 -3.82
N GLY A 46 1.80 -17.74 -4.70
CA GLY A 46 0.96 -18.61 -5.53
C GLY A 46 -0.22 -19.25 -4.78
N ASN A 47 -0.43 -18.92 -3.50
CA ASN A 47 -1.43 -19.55 -2.63
C ASN A 47 -2.55 -18.59 -2.21
N ALA A 48 -3.01 -17.74 -3.14
CA ALA A 48 -4.10 -16.79 -2.87
C ALA A 48 -5.47 -17.42 -3.15
N TYR A 49 -6.46 -17.02 -2.35
CA TYR A 49 -7.85 -17.44 -2.46
C TYR A 49 -8.75 -16.23 -2.66
N ASP A 50 -9.86 -16.40 -3.37
CA ASP A 50 -10.89 -15.37 -3.49
C ASP A 50 -11.77 -15.26 -2.23
N GLY A 51 -12.71 -14.31 -2.22
CA GLY A 51 -13.61 -14.10 -1.10
C GLY A 51 -14.55 -15.28 -0.79
N GLU A 52 -14.68 -16.22 -1.72
CA GLU A 52 -15.47 -17.44 -1.57
C GLU A 52 -14.61 -18.63 -1.10
N GLY A 53 -13.29 -18.45 -1.01
CA GLY A 53 -12.34 -19.49 -0.61
C GLY A 53 -11.88 -20.40 -1.75
N HIS A 54 -12.09 -20.00 -3.01
CA HIS A 54 -11.55 -20.73 -4.15
C HIS A 54 -10.11 -20.29 -4.42
N ALA A 55 -9.23 -21.25 -4.70
CA ALA A 55 -7.86 -20.96 -5.09
C ALA A 55 -7.85 -20.19 -6.41
N ILE A 56 -7.10 -19.10 -6.46
CA ILE A 56 -6.93 -18.28 -7.66
C ILE A 56 -5.87 -18.92 -8.55
N ALA A 57 -6.16 -19.04 -9.85
CA ALA A 57 -5.23 -19.65 -10.79
C ALA A 57 -3.91 -18.85 -10.87
N LYS A 58 -2.78 -19.55 -10.97
CA LYS A 58 -1.45 -18.91 -11.04
C LYS A 58 -1.36 -17.85 -12.14
N SER A 59 -1.93 -18.11 -13.32
CA SER A 59 -1.93 -17.14 -14.43
C SER A 59 -2.66 -15.84 -14.09
N GLU A 60 -3.67 -15.89 -13.23
CA GLU A 60 -4.37 -14.71 -12.77
C GLU A 60 -3.53 -13.95 -11.73
N LEU A 61 -2.85 -14.66 -10.82
CA LEU A 61 -1.91 -14.05 -9.87
C LEU A 61 -0.76 -13.34 -10.59
N ASP A 62 -0.17 -14.02 -11.58
CA ASP A 62 0.89 -13.47 -12.43
C ASP A 62 0.38 -12.22 -13.17
N SER A 63 -0.88 -12.22 -13.65
CA SER A 63 -1.48 -11.04 -14.30
C SER A 63 -1.69 -9.87 -13.34
N ILE A 64 -2.05 -10.11 -12.08
CA ILE A 64 -2.21 -9.04 -11.08
C ILE A 64 -0.84 -8.46 -10.74
N LEU A 65 0.17 -9.30 -10.54
CA LEU A 65 1.55 -8.86 -10.28
C LEU A 65 2.12 -8.08 -11.47
N ASP A 66 1.84 -8.51 -12.70
CA ASP A 66 2.27 -7.84 -13.93
C ASP A 66 1.63 -6.44 -14.12
N ASP A 67 0.45 -6.20 -13.56
CA ASP A 67 -0.13 -4.84 -13.50
C ASP A 67 0.60 -3.96 -12.47
N ILE A 68 1.03 -4.52 -11.34
CA ILE A 68 1.53 -3.75 -10.19
C ILE A 68 3.03 -3.43 -10.30
N ILE A 69 3.87 -4.45 -10.51
CA ILE A 69 5.32 -4.38 -10.23
C ILE A 69 6.17 -3.97 -11.44
N PRO A 70 5.95 -4.48 -12.66
CA PRO A 70 6.88 -4.25 -13.77
C PRO A 70 7.08 -2.78 -14.13
N VAL A 71 8.33 -2.45 -14.45
CA VAL A 71 8.76 -1.16 -14.98
C VAL A 71 8.43 -1.10 -16.46
N ARG A 72 7.33 -0.43 -16.82
CA ARG A 72 6.86 -0.24 -18.21
C ARG A 72 5.79 0.84 -18.29
N ASP A 73 5.60 1.41 -19.47
CA ASP A 73 4.44 2.27 -19.76
C ASP A 73 3.14 1.45 -19.85
N PRO A 74 1.96 2.05 -19.59
CA PRO A 74 1.77 3.42 -19.08
C PRO A 74 2.15 3.55 -17.60
N TRP A 75 2.20 4.77 -17.06
CA TRP A 75 2.30 4.99 -15.62
C TRP A 75 1.12 4.31 -14.90
N ARG A 76 1.39 3.65 -13.77
CA ARG A 76 0.41 2.93 -12.95
C ARG A 76 0.70 3.24 -11.49
N ALA A 77 -0.27 3.79 -10.78
CA ALA A 77 -0.10 4.07 -9.36
C ALA A 77 -1.33 3.72 -8.55
N GLU A 78 -1.11 3.53 -7.25
CA GLU A 78 -2.15 3.30 -6.28
C GLU A 78 -1.86 3.98 -4.93
N TRP A 79 -2.87 4.63 -4.39
CA TRP A 79 -2.84 5.21 -3.04
C TRP A 79 -2.83 4.12 -1.98
N LEU A 80 -2.06 4.34 -0.91
CA LEU A 80 -2.03 3.52 0.29
C LEU A 80 -2.51 4.35 1.50
N ASP A 81 -3.18 3.71 2.45
CA ASP A 81 -3.75 4.35 3.63
C ASP A 81 -2.66 4.61 4.65
N ALA A 82 -1.86 5.63 4.37
CA ALA A 82 -0.89 6.18 5.30
C ALA A 82 -0.68 7.65 4.97
N SER A 83 -0.84 8.49 5.99
CA SER A 83 -0.43 9.89 5.98
C SER A 83 0.55 10.14 7.11
N PHE A 84 1.49 11.05 6.88
CA PHE A 84 2.63 11.26 7.75
C PHE A 84 2.63 12.68 8.30
N SER A 85 3.00 12.85 9.57
CA SER A 85 3.07 14.18 10.19
C SER A 85 4.13 14.27 11.27
N GLU A 86 4.80 15.41 11.35
CA GLU A 86 5.67 15.81 12.46
C GLU A 86 4.85 16.51 13.55
N GLN A 87 5.05 16.10 14.80
CA GLN A 87 4.46 16.75 15.98
C GLN A 87 5.54 16.93 17.04
N GLY A 88 6.20 18.09 17.03
CA GLY A 88 7.38 18.34 17.87
C GLY A 88 8.57 17.52 17.38
N GLU A 89 9.19 16.75 18.27
CA GLU A 89 10.33 15.89 17.95
C GLU A 89 9.92 14.48 17.47
N GLN A 90 8.62 14.18 17.45
CA GLN A 90 8.10 12.86 17.11
C GLN A 90 7.40 12.85 15.76
N PHE A 91 7.73 11.86 14.95
CA PHE A 91 7.07 11.58 13.67
C PHE A 91 5.92 10.59 13.88
N TYR A 92 4.80 10.80 13.19
CA TYR A 92 3.58 10.00 13.30
C TYR A 92 3.10 9.50 11.95
N ILE A 93 2.47 8.33 11.95
CA ILE A 93 1.69 7.79 10.85
C ILE A 93 0.22 7.75 11.25
N LYS A 94 -0.66 8.09 10.31
CA LYS A 94 -2.11 8.01 10.43
C LYS A 94 -2.68 7.14 9.33
N TYR A 95 -3.46 6.15 9.73
CA TYR A 95 -4.01 5.09 8.88
C TYR A 95 -5.24 4.46 9.55
N HIS A 96 -5.96 3.58 8.87
CA HIS A 96 -7.08 2.85 9.44
C HIS A 96 -6.70 1.43 9.84
N LYS A 97 -7.20 0.97 10.98
CA LYS A 97 -7.12 -0.43 11.42
C LYS A 97 -8.39 -0.89 12.12
N PHE A 98 -8.59 -2.20 12.19
CA PHE A 98 -9.69 -2.78 12.94
C PHE A 98 -9.36 -2.79 14.44
N ASN A 99 -10.25 -2.23 15.25
CA ASN A 99 -10.17 -2.37 16.70
C ASN A 99 -10.63 -3.75 17.18
N SER A 100 -10.55 -3.98 18.49
CA SER A 100 -10.97 -5.24 19.13
C SER A 100 -12.45 -5.58 18.93
N ALA A 101 -13.29 -4.59 18.61
CA ALA A 101 -14.70 -4.78 18.27
C ALA A 101 -14.95 -5.04 16.78
N GLY A 102 -13.89 -5.21 15.97
CA GLY A 102 -13.98 -5.44 14.53
C GLY A 102 -14.42 -4.21 13.74
N ARG A 103 -14.37 -3.01 14.33
CA ARG A 103 -14.72 -1.75 13.64
C ARG A 103 -13.47 -1.10 13.09
N LEU A 104 -13.55 -0.62 11.85
CA LEU A 104 -12.49 0.17 11.26
C LEU A 104 -12.46 1.55 11.93
N GLU A 105 -11.29 1.95 12.44
CA GLU A 105 -11.07 3.26 13.02
C GLU A 105 -9.78 3.87 12.49
N GLN A 106 -9.78 5.20 12.35
CA GLN A 106 -8.57 5.93 12.06
C GLN A 106 -7.74 6.02 13.34
N VAL A 107 -6.48 5.64 13.25
CA VAL A 107 -5.51 5.76 14.33
C VAL A 107 -4.38 6.68 13.91
N GLN A 108 -3.73 7.28 14.91
CA GLN A 108 -2.47 7.99 14.74
C GLN A 108 -1.51 7.45 15.78
N GLU A 109 -0.35 6.98 15.32
CA GLU A 109 0.64 6.32 16.16
C GLU A 109 2.03 6.87 15.86
N PRO A 110 2.95 6.86 16.83
CA PRO A 110 4.35 7.15 16.55
C PRO A 110 4.85 6.27 15.40
N LEU A 111 5.60 6.86 14.47
CA LEU A 111 6.25 6.10 13.43
C LEU A 111 7.24 5.14 14.08
N GLN A 112 7.12 3.84 13.77
CA GLN A 112 8.06 2.84 14.22
C GLN A 112 9.42 3.05 13.52
N GLU A 113 10.47 2.50 14.12
CA GLU A 113 11.79 2.48 13.50
C GLU A 113 11.70 1.92 12.08
N SER A 114 12.21 2.68 11.12
CA SER A 114 12.10 2.41 9.69
C SER A 114 13.20 3.15 8.93
N LEU A 115 13.37 2.82 7.65
CA LEU A 115 14.30 3.51 6.77
C LEU A 115 13.84 4.97 6.55
N MET A 116 14.56 5.92 7.14
CA MET A 116 14.29 7.37 7.03
C MET A 116 15.24 8.07 6.05
N GLN A 117 15.62 7.37 4.98
CA GLN A 117 16.46 7.89 3.91
C GLN A 117 15.98 7.38 2.56
N ASP A 118 15.95 8.28 1.56
CA ASP A 118 15.65 7.92 0.18
C ASP A 118 16.69 6.91 -0.34
N LYS A 119 16.25 5.88 -1.04
CA LYS A 119 17.13 4.92 -1.71
C LYS A 119 16.87 4.89 -3.20
N THR A 120 17.92 5.23 -3.95
CA THR A 120 18.01 5.13 -5.41
C THR A 120 19.35 4.48 -5.75
N PRO A 121 19.41 3.30 -6.38
CA PRO A 121 18.38 2.68 -7.22
C PRO A 121 17.21 2.03 -6.46
N GLY A 122 17.31 1.79 -5.15
CA GLY A 122 16.18 1.28 -4.38
C GLY A 122 16.51 0.34 -3.23
N ILE A 123 15.45 -0.20 -2.64
CA ILE A 123 15.45 -1.36 -1.74
C ILE A 123 15.14 -2.64 -2.52
N ASP A 124 15.53 -3.77 -1.95
CA ASP A 124 15.13 -5.08 -2.46
C ASP A 124 13.64 -5.33 -2.13
N LEU A 125 12.87 -5.67 -3.16
CA LEU A 125 11.43 -5.89 -3.03
C LEU A 125 11.15 -7.09 -2.10
N GLU A 126 11.87 -8.20 -2.24
CA GLU A 126 11.62 -9.39 -1.40
C GLU A 126 11.97 -9.13 0.06
N ASP A 127 13.09 -8.45 0.29
CA ASP A 127 13.55 -8.03 1.61
C ASP A 127 12.52 -7.13 2.29
N TRP A 128 11.98 -6.12 1.59
CA TRP A 128 10.90 -5.29 2.12
C TRP A 128 9.66 -6.12 2.48
N LEU A 129 9.18 -6.97 1.57
CA LEU A 129 7.97 -7.77 1.81
C LEU A 129 8.11 -8.73 3.00
N GLN A 130 9.33 -9.22 3.27
CA GLN A 130 9.61 -10.15 4.36
C GLN A 130 9.93 -9.46 5.70
N ASN A 131 10.58 -8.30 5.66
CA ASN A 131 11.20 -7.68 6.84
C ASN A 131 10.61 -6.31 7.23
N ALA A 132 9.54 -5.84 6.56
CA ALA A 132 8.87 -4.60 6.94
C ALA A 132 8.44 -4.59 8.44
N ASN A 133 8.33 -3.41 9.04
CA ASN A 133 7.85 -3.22 10.41
C ASN A 133 6.31 -3.35 10.51
N GLU A 134 5.70 -3.26 11.69
CA GLU A 134 4.25 -3.49 11.83
C GLU A 134 3.38 -2.49 11.03
N GLN A 135 3.92 -1.31 10.72
CA GLN A 135 3.28 -0.29 9.89
C GLN A 135 3.48 -0.53 8.39
N GLY A 136 4.31 -1.50 8.00
CA GLY A 136 4.58 -1.92 6.62
C GLY A 136 5.78 -1.23 5.98
N LEU A 137 6.52 -0.42 6.73
CA LEU A 137 7.67 0.32 6.21
C LEU A 137 8.94 -0.55 6.22
N PRO A 138 9.87 -0.32 5.28
CA PRO A 138 11.16 -1.02 5.26
C PRO A 138 11.97 -0.74 6.54
N PRO A 139 12.70 -1.73 7.08
CA PRO A 139 13.58 -1.53 8.23
C PRO A 139 14.80 -0.64 7.86
N PRO A 140 15.47 0.00 8.83
CA PRO A 140 16.64 0.86 8.55
C PRO A 140 17.73 0.19 7.71
N GLU A 141 17.95 -1.10 7.92
CA GLU A 141 18.93 -1.95 7.26
C GLU A 141 18.42 -2.64 5.98
N ALA A 142 17.26 -2.21 5.44
CA ALA A 142 16.67 -2.78 4.23
C ALA A 142 17.72 -2.92 3.11
N ARG A 143 17.80 -4.12 2.52
CA ARG A 143 18.81 -4.45 1.51
C ARG A 143 18.65 -3.58 0.27
N GLU A 144 19.77 -3.32 -0.40
CA GLU A 144 19.77 -2.60 -1.67
C GLU A 144 19.10 -3.43 -2.77
N GLY A 145 18.34 -2.75 -3.63
CA GLY A 145 17.67 -3.37 -4.76
C GLY A 145 17.23 -2.33 -5.79
N SER A 146 16.17 -2.62 -6.52
CA SER A 146 15.69 -1.80 -7.65
C SER A 146 14.33 -1.15 -7.43
N LEU A 147 13.66 -1.41 -6.30
CA LEU A 147 12.43 -0.72 -5.92
C LEU A 147 12.81 0.61 -5.30
N TYR A 148 12.62 1.72 -6.01
CA TYR A 148 12.90 3.04 -5.48
C TYR A 148 12.12 3.26 -4.18
N TYR A 149 12.73 3.95 -3.23
CA TYR A 149 12.08 4.21 -1.95
C TYR A 149 12.22 5.68 -1.60
N TRP A 150 11.08 6.32 -1.37
CA TRP A 150 10.99 7.66 -0.80
C TRP A 150 10.46 7.53 0.61
N TYR A 151 11.23 8.00 1.60
CA TYR A 151 10.86 7.81 3.01
C TYR A 151 9.71 8.74 3.43
N PRO A 152 9.04 8.45 4.56
CA PRO A 152 7.97 9.30 5.09
C PRO A 152 8.38 10.75 5.32
N LYS A 153 7.62 11.72 4.77
CA LYS A 153 7.83 13.16 5.01
C LYS A 153 6.57 13.85 5.54
N ASP A 154 6.76 14.92 6.31
CA ASP A 154 5.66 15.68 6.91
C ASP A 154 4.63 16.14 5.88
N GLY A 155 3.35 15.92 6.17
CA GLY A 155 2.24 16.30 5.29
C GLY A 155 2.08 15.46 4.03
N ARG A 156 2.80 14.34 3.90
CA ARG A 156 2.77 13.44 2.74
C ARG A 156 1.94 12.19 2.98
N VAL A 157 1.65 11.48 1.90
CA VAL A 157 0.91 10.22 1.89
C VAL A 157 1.68 9.14 1.16
N ALA A 158 1.37 7.88 1.46
CA ALA A 158 2.00 6.75 0.81
C ALA A 158 1.28 6.34 -0.50
N GLY A 159 2.07 5.85 -1.45
CA GLY A 159 1.59 5.23 -2.67
C GLY A 159 2.58 4.17 -3.17
N PHE A 160 2.10 3.33 -4.09
CA PHE A 160 2.95 2.44 -4.88
C PHE A 160 2.81 2.81 -6.35
N VAL A 161 3.95 2.99 -7.03
CA VAL A 161 3.99 3.53 -8.39
C VAL A 161 4.89 2.65 -9.26
N ALA A 162 4.49 2.42 -10.50
CA ALA A 162 5.31 1.77 -11.52
C ALA A 162 5.13 2.46 -12.88
N PHE A 163 6.22 2.77 -13.57
CA PHE A 163 6.22 3.36 -14.91
C PHE A 163 7.46 2.94 -15.71
N SER A 164 7.72 3.54 -16.87
CA SER A 164 8.84 3.16 -17.77
C SER A 164 10.24 3.29 -17.18
N GLY A 165 10.44 4.06 -16.11
CA GLY A 165 11.77 4.28 -15.52
C GLY A 165 12.05 3.50 -14.22
N ARG A 166 11.02 3.28 -13.41
CA ARG A 166 11.14 2.68 -12.08
C ARG A 166 9.80 2.15 -11.56
N ALA A 167 9.89 1.38 -10.49
CA ALA A 167 8.81 1.19 -9.54
C ALA A 167 9.28 1.73 -8.18
N ASP A 168 8.37 2.35 -7.43
CA ASP A 168 8.64 2.89 -6.10
C ASP A 168 7.55 2.58 -5.07
N LEU A 169 8.00 2.39 -3.83
CA LEU A 169 7.21 2.69 -2.64
C LEU A 169 7.48 4.16 -2.28
N ASP A 170 6.49 5.02 -2.51
CA ASP A 170 6.61 6.46 -2.34
C ASP A 170 5.86 6.92 -1.09
N CYS A 171 6.59 7.36 -0.06
CA CYS A 171 6.02 7.98 1.15
C CYS A 171 6.16 9.52 1.17
N ASP A 172 6.51 10.13 0.04
CA ASP A 172 6.59 11.58 -0.20
C ASP A 172 5.48 12.09 -1.16
N GLY A 173 4.48 11.25 -1.45
CA GLY A 173 3.37 11.58 -2.33
C GLY A 173 2.57 12.78 -1.85
N GLY A 174 2.19 13.69 -2.76
CA GLY A 174 1.34 14.83 -2.45
C GLY A 174 -0.11 14.38 -2.27
N PRO A 175 -0.79 14.66 -1.12
CA PRO A 175 -2.18 14.24 -0.93
C PRO A 175 -3.17 14.90 -1.92
N GLN A 176 -2.75 15.96 -2.60
CA GLN A 176 -3.51 16.68 -3.62
C GLN A 176 -3.27 16.17 -5.04
N ASP A 177 -2.35 15.23 -5.23
CA ASP A 177 -2.06 14.67 -6.54
C ASP A 177 -3.29 13.88 -7.04
N SER A 178 -3.49 13.89 -8.35
CA SER A 178 -4.58 13.17 -8.99
C SER A 178 -4.18 12.91 -10.43
N ASP A 179 -4.35 11.68 -10.89
CA ASP A 179 -4.07 11.30 -12.27
C ASP A 179 -5.06 10.21 -12.73
N SER A 180 -5.30 10.13 -14.03
CA SER A 180 -6.13 9.09 -14.67
C SER A 180 -5.70 7.66 -14.35
N ALA A 181 -4.40 7.42 -14.14
CA ALA A 181 -3.84 6.12 -13.84
C ALA A 181 -3.52 5.92 -12.35
N LEU A 182 -3.86 6.90 -11.50
CA LEU A 182 -3.79 6.82 -10.04
C LEU A 182 -5.14 6.37 -9.50
N GLY A 183 -5.17 5.24 -8.81
CA GLY A 183 -6.38 4.71 -8.19
C GLY A 183 -6.10 4.08 -6.84
N VAL A 184 -6.95 3.14 -6.45
CA VAL A 184 -6.81 2.39 -5.20
C VAL A 184 -7.45 1.02 -5.33
N ARG A 185 -6.82 -0.01 -4.75
CA ARG A 185 -7.46 -1.32 -4.57
C ARG A 185 -8.37 -1.26 -3.36
N ALA A 186 -9.64 -1.52 -3.54
CA ALA A 186 -10.59 -1.46 -2.44
C ALA A 186 -10.40 -2.65 -1.48
N CYS A 187 -10.44 -2.39 -0.19
CA CYS A 187 -10.43 -3.38 0.88
C CYS A 187 -11.80 -3.51 1.53
N ALA A 188 -12.13 -4.72 1.98
CA ALA A 188 -13.33 -5.00 2.76
C ALA A 188 -13.00 -6.02 3.87
N ALA A 189 -13.70 -5.93 5.00
CA ALA A 189 -13.67 -7.01 5.98
C ALA A 189 -14.34 -8.24 5.37
N ARG A 190 -13.74 -9.43 5.57
CA ARG A 190 -14.44 -10.68 5.27
C ARG A 190 -15.56 -10.85 6.28
N GLU A 191 -16.79 -10.94 5.79
CA GLU A 191 -17.92 -11.31 6.64
C GLU A 191 -17.77 -12.77 7.08
N GLU A 192 -17.80 -13.02 8.38
CA GLU A 192 -17.90 -14.39 8.91
C GLU A 192 -19.30 -14.91 8.57
N LYS A 193 -19.38 -16.00 7.77
CA LYS A 193 -20.64 -16.71 7.51
C LYS A 193 -21.00 -17.64 8.66
#